data_AF-A0A2N2L1M7-F1
#
_entry.id   AF-A0A2N2L1M7-F1
#
_cell.length_a   1.000
_cell.length_b   1.000
_cell.length_c   1.000
_cell.angle_alpha   90.00
_cell.angle_beta   90.00
_cell.angle_gamma   90.00
#
_symmetry.space_group_name_H-M   'P 1'
#
loop_
_entity.id
_entity.type
_entity.pdbx_description
1 polymer ?
#
loop_
_entity_poly.entity_id
_entity_poly.type
_entity_poly.pdbx_seq_one_letter_code
_entity_poly.pdbx_strand_id
1 'polypeptide(L)'
;MYSEDSSNTGKPQALPLGNDRFTQSQLDYFKLRTEAYISIWEDTMLCELINCNLSDYRSLYSMRNALQRVYWGNHLREDQLYRLIQADLRIYTDPDYSNIDSQYRDLIEELLDQHNLIFLYRENNQEHYTDRVEENPNIDYKFYQWQCVLNNLGDNWENEEKTKDSLISRWQLDLLYKSGRLSSEQTTKLIELDKKVMLSPNSIYMNRFERRFIYSFLMSQGVFDRMSKE
;
A
#
# COMPACT_ATOMS: atom_id res chain seq x y z
N MET A 1 11.62 -39.24 -0.25
CA MET A 1 12.40 -38.03 0.05
C MET A 1 11.79 -36.91 -0.78
N TYR A 2 10.85 -36.18 -0.19
CA TYR A 2 10.30 -34.96 -0.78
C TYR A 2 11.19 -33.82 -0.31
N SER A 3 11.81 -33.11 -1.26
CA SER A 3 12.44 -31.82 -1.02
C SER A 3 11.39 -30.76 -1.29
N GLU A 4 10.87 -30.15 -0.24
CA GLU A 4 10.04 -28.95 -0.31
C GLU A 4 10.97 -27.74 -0.50
N ASP A 5 11.09 -27.25 -1.74
CA ASP A 5 11.56 -25.89 -2.00
C ASP A 5 10.33 -24.97 -2.03
N SER A 6 10.03 -24.40 -0.88
CA SER A 6 8.95 -23.44 -0.62
C SER A 6 9.35 -22.00 -0.99
N SER A 7 9.75 -21.77 -2.24
CA SER A 7 9.94 -20.40 -2.78
C SER A 7 9.42 -20.21 -4.21
N ASN A 8 8.49 -21.07 -4.64
CA ASN A 8 7.92 -21.00 -5.98
C ASN A 8 6.87 -19.89 -6.08
N THR A 9 7.32 -18.65 -6.29
CA THR A 9 6.48 -17.45 -6.51
C THR A 9 5.77 -17.43 -7.87
N GLY A 10 5.64 -18.57 -8.57
CA GLY A 10 5.03 -18.63 -9.90
C GLY A 10 5.74 -17.80 -10.98
N LYS A 11 6.85 -17.14 -10.65
CA LYS A 11 7.64 -16.35 -11.60
C LYS A 11 8.34 -17.30 -12.58
N PRO A 12 8.12 -17.19 -13.89
CA PRO A 12 9.01 -17.84 -14.84
C PRO A 12 10.42 -17.24 -14.64
N GLN A 13 11.36 -18.05 -14.17
CA GLN A 13 12.77 -17.65 -14.18
C GLN A 13 13.19 -17.53 -15.64
N ALA A 14 13.29 -16.29 -16.12
CA ALA A 14 13.94 -16.02 -17.40
C ALA A 14 15.37 -16.55 -17.32
N LEU A 15 15.74 -17.43 -18.24
CA LEU A 15 17.14 -17.86 -18.40
C LEU A 15 18.01 -16.61 -18.48
N PRO A 16 19.16 -16.57 -17.79
CA PRO A 16 20.08 -15.45 -17.90
C PRO A 16 20.37 -15.24 -19.40
N LEU A 17 20.02 -14.05 -19.90
CA LEU A 17 20.31 -13.67 -21.27
C LEU A 17 21.82 -13.74 -21.42
N GLY A 18 22.31 -14.73 -22.17
CA GLY A 18 23.71 -14.77 -22.56
C GLY A 18 24.06 -13.43 -23.22
N ASN A 19 25.14 -12.79 -22.76
CA ASN A 19 25.62 -11.49 -23.22
C ASN A 19 25.93 -11.43 -24.73
N ASP A 20 25.82 -12.55 -25.45
CA ASP A 20 26.25 -12.71 -26.85
C ASP A 20 25.17 -12.31 -27.88
N ARG A 21 23.95 -11.94 -27.45
CA ARG A 21 22.83 -11.62 -28.37
C ARG A 21 22.65 -10.12 -28.67
N PHE A 22 23.17 -9.24 -27.84
CA PHE A 22 22.97 -7.79 -27.96
C PHE A 22 24.30 -7.05 -27.81
N THR A 23 24.48 -5.98 -28.58
CA THR A 23 25.63 -5.09 -28.39
C THR A 23 25.47 -4.25 -27.12
N GLN A 24 26.58 -3.76 -26.55
CA GLN A 24 26.55 -2.89 -25.39
C GLN A 24 25.64 -1.66 -25.61
N SER A 25 25.72 -1.04 -26.80
CA SER A 25 24.87 0.10 -27.14
C SER A 25 23.37 -0.24 -27.17
N GLN A 26 23.00 -1.46 -27.55
CA GLN A 26 21.59 -1.91 -27.49
C GLN A 26 21.14 -2.09 -26.05
N LEU A 27 22.00 -2.65 -25.18
CA LEU A 27 21.72 -2.79 -23.76
C LEU A 27 21.56 -1.43 -23.08
N ASP A 28 22.43 -0.48 -23.39
CA ASP A 28 22.36 0.88 -22.84
C ASP A 28 21.09 1.62 -23.31
N TYR A 29 20.71 1.44 -24.58
CA TYR A 29 19.43 1.95 -25.09
C TYR A 29 18.23 1.36 -24.33
N PHE A 30 18.20 0.06 -24.06
CA PHE A 30 17.10 -0.56 -23.31
C PHE A 30 17.03 -0.03 -21.87
N LYS A 31 18.18 0.13 -21.20
CA LYS A 31 18.25 0.70 -19.84
C LYS A 31 17.71 2.13 -19.81
N LEU A 32 18.15 2.97 -20.75
CA LEU A 32 17.70 4.36 -20.86
C LEU A 32 16.20 4.45 -21.14
N ARG A 33 15.69 3.60 -22.05
CA ARG A 33 14.26 3.54 -22.37
C ARG A 33 13.43 3.14 -21.16
N THR A 34 13.86 2.13 -20.42
CA THR A 34 13.16 1.70 -19.19
C THR A 34 13.08 2.86 -18.19
N GLU A 35 14.17 3.62 -18.00
CA GLU A 35 14.12 4.78 -17.11
C GLU A 35 13.20 5.90 -17.58
N ALA A 36 13.23 6.21 -18.88
CA ALA A 36 12.34 7.21 -19.45
C ALA A 36 10.87 6.79 -19.24
N TYR A 37 10.55 5.53 -19.46
CA TYR A 37 9.18 5.03 -19.29
C TYR A 37 8.72 5.05 -17.84
N ILE A 38 9.59 4.66 -16.88
CA ILE A 38 9.26 4.75 -15.45
C ILE A 38 8.98 6.21 -15.09
N SER A 39 9.84 7.13 -15.49
CA SER A 39 9.70 8.55 -15.15
C SER A 39 8.41 9.15 -15.75
N ILE A 40 8.08 8.83 -17.01
CA ILE A 40 6.82 9.25 -17.64
C ILE A 40 5.61 8.70 -16.86
N TRP A 41 5.66 7.42 -16.47
CA TRP A 41 4.58 6.80 -15.72
C TRP A 41 4.43 7.39 -14.31
N GLU A 42 5.54 7.67 -13.64
CA GLU A 42 5.56 8.39 -12.37
C GLU A 42 4.95 9.78 -12.48
N ASP A 43 5.09 10.50 -13.60
CA ASP A 43 4.50 11.83 -13.72
C ASP A 43 3.07 11.83 -14.26
N THR A 44 2.54 10.66 -14.64
CA THR A 44 1.21 10.53 -15.25
C THR A 44 0.08 10.89 -14.29
N MET A 45 -0.83 11.74 -14.75
CA MET A 45 -2.05 12.13 -14.03
C MET A 45 -3.19 11.15 -14.30
N LEU A 46 -4.08 10.97 -13.32
CA LEU A 46 -5.20 10.03 -13.44
C LEU A 46 -6.13 10.35 -14.62
N CYS A 47 -6.35 11.64 -14.91
CA CYS A 47 -7.21 12.08 -16.02
C CYS A 47 -6.68 11.65 -17.40
N GLU A 48 -5.37 11.44 -17.54
CA GLU A 48 -4.74 10.94 -18.77
C GLU A 48 -4.99 9.44 -18.99
N LEU A 49 -5.46 8.74 -17.96
CA LEU A 49 -5.73 7.31 -17.96
C LEU A 49 -7.21 6.97 -18.21
N ILE A 50 -8.09 7.98 -18.31
CA ILE A 50 -9.53 7.77 -18.55
C ILE A 50 -9.79 7.06 -19.88
N ASN A 51 -8.98 7.32 -20.89
CA ASN A 51 -9.10 6.69 -22.21
C ASN A 51 -7.80 5.98 -22.58
N CYS A 52 -7.91 4.73 -23.04
CA CYS A 52 -6.75 3.99 -23.53
C CYS A 52 -6.64 4.05 -25.07
N ASN A 53 -5.48 4.49 -25.58
CA ASN A 53 -5.16 4.39 -27.01
C ASN A 53 -4.23 3.19 -27.26
N LEU A 54 -4.84 2.10 -27.74
CA LEU A 54 -4.14 0.85 -28.08
C LEU A 54 -3.42 0.90 -29.44
N SER A 55 -3.76 1.87 -30.29
CA SER A 55 -3.22 1.98 -31.65
C SER A 55 -1.92 2.78 -31.73
N ASP A 56 -1.67 3.65 -30.75
CA ASP A 56 -0.47 4.47 -30.69
C ASP A 56 0.64 3.77 -29.88
N TYR A 57 1.73 3.45 -30.56
CA TYR A 57 2.92 2.83 -29.95
C TYR A 57 3.68 3.77 -29.00
N ARG A 58 3.33 5.06 -29.00
CA ARG A 58 3.84 6.08 -28.07
C ARG A 58 2.84 6.44 -26.97
N SER A 59 1.71 5.73 -26.86
CA SER A 59 0.75 5.97 -25.79
C SER A 59 1.30 5.57 -24.42
N LEU A 60 0.74 6.16 -23.37
CA LEU A 60 1.01 5.78 -21.98
C LEU A 60 0.79 4.28 -21.76
N TYR A 61 -0.25 3.70 -22.36
CA TYR A 61 -0.50 2.26 -22.31
C TYR A 61 0.65 1.46 -22.93
N SER A 62 1.11 1.83 -24.12
CA SER A 62 2.23 1.15 -24.78
C SER A 62 3.50 1.20 -23.92
N MET A 63 3.75 2.33 -23.23
CA MET A 63 4.86 2.46 -22.29
C MET A 63 4.68 1.60 -21.04
N ARG A 64 3.53 1.67 -20.36
CA ARG A 64 3.26 0.89 -19.15
C ARG A 64 3.24 -0.62 -19.40
N ASN A 65 2.69 -1.05 -20.55
CA ASN A 65 2.73 -2.44 -20.98
C ASN A 65 4.17 -2.89 -21.31
N ALA A 66 5.00 -2.02 -21.88
CA ALA A 66 6.43 -2.31 -22.04
C ALA A 66 7.13 -2.51 -20.70
N LEU A 67 6.83 -1.68 -19.69
CA LEU A 67 7.34 -1.88 -18.32
C LEU A 67 6.84 -3.20 -17.72
N GLN A 68 5.58 -3.59 -17.96
CA GLN A 68 5.05 -4.88 -17.52
C GLN A 68 5.88 -6.05 -18.06
N ARG A 69 6.23 -6.03 -19.35
CA ARG A 69 7.09 -7.07 -19.95
C ARG A 69 8.51 -7.10 -19.38
N VAL A 70 9.08 -5.93 -19.06
CA VAL A 70 10.40 -5.84 -18.41
C VAL A 70 10.33 -6.42 -16.98
N TYR A 71 9.23 -6.16 -16.27
CA TYR A 71 8.94 -6.76 -14.96
C TYR A 71 8.84 -8.30 -15.05
N TRP A 72 8.01 -8.83 -15.96
CA TRP A 72 7.89 -10.28 -16.18
C TRP A 72 9.21 -10.96 -16.59
N GLY A 73 10.07 -10.24 -17.30
CA GLY A 73 11.42 -10.71 -17.65
C GLY A 73 12.42 -10.65 -16.50
N ASN A 74 12.04 -10.14 -15.32
CA ASN A 74 12.94 -9.90 -14.18
C ASN A 74 14.14 -9.01 -14.57
N HIS A 75 13.89 -7.96 -15.35
CA HIS A 75 14.92 -7.06 -15.88
C HIS A 75 14.87 -5.66 -15.26
N LEU A 76 13.98 -5.42 -14.31
CA LEU A 76 13.98 -4.20 -13.49
C LEU A 76 15.01 -4.34 -12.37
N ARG A 77 15.77 -3.27 -12.12
CA ARG A 77 16.54 -3.15 -10.88
C ARG A 77 15.58 -2.96 -9.70
N GLU A 78 16.05 -3.21 -8.49
CA GLU A 78 15.25 -3.07 -7.26
C GLU A 78 14.69 -1.65 -7.10
N ASP A 79 15.49 -0.62 -7.35
CA ASP A 79 15.06 0.79 -7.32
C ASP A 79 13.97 1.09 -8.35
N GLN A 80 14.09 0.51 -9.55
CA GLN A 80 13.11 0.67 -10.63
C GLN A 80 11.80 -0.03 -10.33
N LEU A 81 11.86 -1.24 -9.75
CA LEU A 81 10.70 -1.99 -9.32
C LEU A 81 9.96 -1.24 -8.21
N TYR A 82 10.69 -0.72 -7.22
CA TYR A 82 10.10 0.08 -6.15
C TYR A 82 9.37 1.30 -6.70
N ARG A 83 10.00 2.04 -7.61
CA ARG A 83 9.43 3.21 -8.29
C ARG A 83 8.14 2.87 -9.07
N LEU A 84 8.18 1.80 -9.86
CA LEU A 84 7.00 1.34 -10.60
C LEU A 84 5.85 0.96 -9.66
N ILE A 85 6.13 0.22 -8.59
CA ILE A 85 5.13 -0.15 -7.57
C ILE A 85 4.56 1.11 -6.90
N GLN A 86 5.38 2.11 -6.57
CA GLN A 86 4.90 3.36 -5.96
C GLN A 86 3.99 4.14 -6.91
N ALA A 87 4.34 4.24 -8.19
CA ALA A 87 3.49 4.88 -9.20
C ALA A 87 2.14 4.16 -9.36
N ASP A 88 2.17 2.83 -9.45
CA ASP A 88 0.98 1.98 -9.53
C ASP A 88 0.13 2.06 -8.26
N LEU A 89 0.73 2.07 -7.08
CA LEU A 89 0.02 2.27 -5.82
C LEU A 89 -0.60 3.66 -5.74
N ARG A 90 0.06 4.71 -6.24
CA ARG A 90 -0.50 6.07 -6.26
C ARG A 90 -1.78 6.11 -7.09
N ILE A 91 -1.75 5.53 -8.29
CA ILE A 91 -2.93 5.44 -9.18
C ILE A 91 -3.99 4.51 -8.57
N TYR A 92 -3.53 3.35 -8.08
CA TYR A 92 -4.13 2.44 -7.09
C TYR A 92 -5.11 3.14 -6.15
N THR A 93 -4.50 4.19 -5.63
CA THR A 93 -4.85 5.10 -4.56
C THR A 93 -6.17 5.79 -4.61
N ASP A 94 -6.42 6.15 -5.84
CA ASP A 94 -7.08 7.40 -6.13
C ASP A 94 -8.58 7.16 -5.98
N PRO A 95 -9.32 8.06 -5.32
CA PRO A 95 -10.78 7.94 -5.23
C PRO A 95 -11.44 7.75 -6.59
N ASP A 96 -10.85 8.31 -7.65
CA ASP A 96 -11.36 8.22 -9.02
C ASP A 96 -10.74 7.07 -9.83
N TYR A 97 -10.01 6.14 -9.20
CA TYR A 97 -9.39 4.98 -9.87
C TYR A 97 -10.39 4.14 -10.68
N SER A 98 -11.63 4.03 -10.19
CA SER A 98 -12.71 3.32 -10.90
C SER A 98 -13.05 3.95 -12.26
N ASN A 99 -12.68 5.21 -12.49
CA ASN A 99 -12.96 5.94 -13.73
C ASN A 99 -11.89 5.78 -14.82
N ILE A 100 -10.73 5.17 -14.52
CA ILE A 100 -9.68 4.97 -15.54
C ILE A 100 -10.06 3.84 -16.51
N ASP A 101 -9.37 3.71 -17.63
CA ASP A 101 -9.59 2.63 -18.59
C ASP A 101 -9.19 1.27 -17.97
N SER A 102 -9.98 0.21 -18.23
CA SER A 102 -9.74 -1.12 -17.65
C SER A 102 -8.38 -1.68 -18.03
N GLN A 103 -7.85 -1.33 -19.21
CA GLN A 103 -6.54 -1.80 -19.65
C GLN A 103 -5.39 -1.32 -18.75
N TYR A 104 -5.49 -0.12 -18.18
CA TYR A 104 -4.52 0.35 -17.19
C TYR A 104 -4.74 -0.33 -15.84
N ARG A 105 -6.00 -0.50 -15.44
CA ARG A 105 -6.33 -1.21 -14.19
C ARG A 105 -5.77 -2.62 -14.17
N ASP A 106 -5.94 -3.36 -15.26
CA ASP A 106 -5.46 -4.74 -15.38
C ASP A 106 -3.95 -4.82 -15.16
N LEU A 107 -3.17 -3.91 -15.77
CA LEU A 107 -1.71 -3.86 -15.61
C LEU A 107 -1.27 -3.49 -14.18
N ILE A 108 -1.97 -2.54 -13.56
CA ILE A 108 -1.69 -2.06 -12.21
C ILE A 108 -2.03 -3.16 -11.20
N GLU A 109 -3.24 -3.70 -11.27
CA GLU A 109 -3.72 -4.74 -10.36
C GLU A 109 -2.87 -6.00 -10.47
N GLU A 110 -2.51 -6.42 -11.68
CA GLU A 110 -1.61 -7.57 -11.85
C GLU A 110 -0.27 -7.37 -11.13
N LEU A 111 0.38 -6.20 -11.30
CA LEU A 111 1.64 -5.93 -10.60
C LEU A 111 1.45 -5.92 -9.08
N LEU A 112 0.43 -5.23 -8.58
CA LEU A 112 0.18 -5.10 -7.15
C LEU A 112 -0.20 -6.45 -6.52
N ASP A 113 -0.96 -7.29 -7.21
CA ASP A 113 -1.35 -8.63 -6.74
C ASP A 113 -0.15 -9.56 -6.60
N GLN A 114 0.76 -9.54 -7.59
CA GLN A 114 2.01 -10.31 -7.54
C GLN A 114 2.92 -9.95 -6.36
N HIS A 115 2.74 -8.75 -5.80
CA HIS A 115 3.44 -8.28 -4.62
C HIS A 115 2.59 -8.36 -3.33
N ASN A 116 1.43 -9.02 -3.37
CA ASN A 116 0.45 -9.10 -2.29
C ASN A 116 0.05 -7.71 -1.76
N LEU A 117 0.04 -6.70 -2.62
CA LEU A 117 -0.28 -5.33 -2.26
C LEU A 117 -1.76 -5.04 -2.47
N ILE A 118 -2.49 -5.70 -3.37
CA ILE A 118 -3.94 -5.44 -3.49
C ILE A 118 -4.66 -5.64 -2.17
N PHE A 119 -4.42 -6.75 -1.46
CA PHE A 119 -5.14 -7.04 -0.22
C PHE A 119 -4.88 -6.01 0.89
N LEU A 120 -3.68 -5.41 0.91
CA LEU A 120 -3.31 -4.37 1.87
C LEU A 120 -4.04 -3.04 1.58
N TYR A 121 -4.60 -2.86 0.38
CA TYR A 121 -5.14 -1.59 -0.10
C TYR A 121 -6.60 -1.68 -0.58
N ARG A 122 -7.19 -2.89 -0.63
CA ARG A 122 -8.61 -3.12 -0.95
C ARG A 122 -9.49 -2.57 0.16
N GLU A 123 -10.47 -1.75 -0.20
CA GLU A 123 -11.44 -1.12 0.74
C GLU A 123 -12.30 -2.14 1.53
N ASN A 124 -12.28 -3.43 1.16
CA ASN A 124 -13.12 -4.47 1.75
C ASN A 124 -12.79 -4.89 3.19
N ASN A 125 -11.81 -4.27 3.86
CA ASN A 125 -11.64 -4.49 5.31
C ASN A 125 -12.62 -3.65 6.17
N GLN A 126 -13.56 -2.92 5.55
CA GLN A 126 -14.63 -2.20 6.25
C GLN A 126 -15.71 -3.11 6.86
N GLU A 127 -15.84 -4.38 6.46
CA GLU A 127 -16.92 -5.26 6.97
C GLU A 127 -16.89 -5.43 8.51
N HIS A 128 -15.72 -5.25 9.14
CA HIS A 128 -15.55 -5.34 10.59
C HIS A 128 -15.74 -4.01 11.34
N TYR A 129 -15.80 -2.88 10.61
CA TYR A 129 -15.88 -1.54 11.21
C TYR A 129 -17.29 -0.98 11.05
N THR A 130 -18.02 -0.90 12.17
CA THR A 130 -19.36 -0.29 12.21
C THR A 130 -19.27 1.23 12.38
N ASP A 131 -20.16 2.00 11.75
CA ASP A 131 -20.30 3.44 11.97
C ASP A 131 -21.07 3.80 13.25
N ARG A 132 -21.57 2.80 13.99
CA ARG A 132 -22.38 3.04 15.19
C ARG A 132 -21.50 3.32 16.40
N VAL A 133 -21.71 4.48 17.02
CA VAL A 133 -21.15 4.79 18.34
C VAL A 133 -21.89 3.98 19.40
N GLU A 134 -21.18 3.15 20.17
CA GLU A 134 -21.75 2.42 21.32
C GLU A 134 -22.37 3.40 22.34
N GLU A 135 -23.62 3.20 22.80
CA GLU A 135 -24.28 4.11 23.73
C GLU A 135 -23.56 4.21 25.08
N ASN A 136 -23.07 3.09 25.63
CA ASN A 136 -22.36 3.02 26.90
C ASN A 136 -21.00 2.31 26.72
N PRO A 137 -20.00 2.98 26.13
CA PRO A 137 -18.72 2.38 25.83
C PRO A 137 -17.87 2.26 27.09
N ASN A 138 -17.22 1.11 27.27
CA ASN A 138 -16.14 0.98 28.24
C ASN A 138 -14.83 1.51 27.64
N ILE A 139 -14.60 2.83 27.76
CA ILE A 139 -13.47 3.53 27.13
C ILE A 139 -12.12 2.95 27.58
N ASP A 140 -11.96 2.66 28.87
CA ASP A 140 -10.71 2.11 29.41
C ASP A 140 -10.39 0.73 28.82
N TYR A 141 -11.42 -0.11 28.66
CA TYR A 141 -11.27 -1.39 27.98
C TYR A 141 -10.87 -1.24 26.51
N LYS A 142 -11.42 -0.26 25.77
CA LYS A 142 -11.00 -0.01 24.38
C LYS A 142 -9.55 0.45 24.32
N PHE A 143 -9.10 1.30 25.24
CA PHE A 143 -7.69 1.67 25.35
C PHE A 143 -6.80 0.47 25.65
N TYR A 144 -7.20 -0.39 26.59
CA TYR A 144 -6.47 -1.59 26.94
C TYR A 144 -6.31 -2.52 25.72
N GLN A 145 -7.40 -2.77 25.00
CA GLN A 145 -7.36 -3.59 23.79
C GLN A 145 -6.47 -2.96 22.72
N TRP A 146 -6.56 -1.65 22.49
CA TRP A 146 -5.67 -0.99 21.54
C TRP A 146 -4.19 -1.10 21.94
N GLN A 147 -3.89 -1.01 23.24
CA GLN A 147 -2.55 -1.16 23.76
C GLN A 147 -1.95 -2.55 23.53
N CYS A 148 -2.79 -3.60 23.39
CA CYS A 148 -2.31 -4.96 23.13
C CYS A 148 -1.49 -5.09 21.84
N VAL A 149 -1.63 -4.18 20.87
CA VAL A 149 -0.78 -4.18 19.66
C VAL A 149 0.71 -4.05 20.00
N LEU A 150 1.06 -3.47 21.14
CA LEU A 150 2.46 -3.34 21.57
C LEU A 150 3.04 -4.63 22.16
N ASN A 151 2.22 -5.65 22.43
CA ASN A 151 2.68 -6.91 22.98
C ASN A 151 3.33 -7.74 21.87
N ASN A 152 4.52 -8.29 22.15
CA ASN A 152 5.13 -9.30 21.29
C ASN A 152 4.79 -10.69 21.85
N LEU A 153 3.94 -11.42 21.15
CA LEU A 153 3.52 -12.78 21.53
C LEU A 153 4.52 -13.87 21.09
N GLY A 154 5.58 -13.51 20.37
CA GLY A 154 6.61 -14.44 19.90
C GLY A 154 6.19 -15.30 18.70
N ASP A 155 4.91 -15.28 18.32
CA ASP A 155 4.37 -15.92 17.13
C ASP A 155 3.78 -14.87 16.16
N ASN A 156 4.14 -14.96 14.88
CA ASN A 156 3.73 -13.98 13.87
C ASN A 156 2.22 -14.01 13.61
N TRP A 157 1.60 -15.19 13.63
CA TRP A 157 0.17 -15.35 13.39
C TRP A 157 -0.64 -14.83 14.58
N GLU A 158 -0.24 -15.14 15.81
CA GLU A 158 -0.89 -14.59 17.01
C GLU A 158 -0.74 -13.06 17.08
N ASN A 159 0.43 -12.52 16.73
CA ASN A 159 0.65 -11.07 16.66
C ASN A 159 -0.24 -10.41 15.60
N GLU A 160 -0.42 -11.05 14.44
CA GLU A 160 -1.30 -10.56 13.38
C GLU A 160 -2.77 -10.55 13.83
N GLU A 161 -3.29 -11.68 14.32
CA GLU A 161 -4.67 -11.76 14.83
C GLU A 161 -4.92 -10.74 15.93
N LYS A 162 -4.01 -10.65 16.90
CA LYS A 162 -4.17 -9.73 18.02
C LYS A 162 -4.14 -8.27 17.56
N THR A 163 -3.35 -7.96 16.54
CA THR A 163 -3.32 -6.61 15.95
C THR A 163 -4.65 -6.28 15.30
N LYS A 164 -5.22 -7.21 14.52
CA LYS A 164 -6.53 -7.04 13.86
C LYS A 164 -7.66 -6.84 14.87
N ASP A 165 -7.71 -7.63 15.94
CA ASP A 165 -8.70 -7.46 17.01
C ASP A 165 -8.58 -6.09 17.70
N SER A 166 -7.35 -5.64 17.93
CA SER A 166 -7.07 -4.37 18.61
C SER A 166 -7.45 -3.16 17.75
N LEU A 167 -7.36 -3.27 16.43
CA LEU A 167 -7.76 -2.23 15.48
C LEU A 167 -9.26 -1.92 15.55
N ILE A 168 -10.10 -2.92 15.82
CA ILE A 168 -11.55 -2.70 16.07
C ILE A 168 -11.75 -1.74 17.25
N SER A 169 -11.00 -1.93 18.34
CA SER A 169 -11.06 -1.04 19.50
C SER A 169 -10.54 0.35 19.18
N ARG A 170 -9.49 0.46 18.34
CA ARG A 170 -8.99 1.76 17.87
C ARG A 170 -10.01 2.50 17.01
N TRP A 171 -10.71 1.80 16.13
CA TRP A 171 -11.80 2.38 15.34
C TRP A 171 -12.91 2.93 16.24
N GLN A 172 -13.32 2.17 17.26
CA GLN A 172 -14.34 2.62 18.20
C GLN A 172 -13.90 3.85 19.00
N LEU A 173 -12.62 3.94 19.38
CA LEU A 173 -12.05 5.15 19.97
C LEU A 173 -12.12 6.34 18.99
N ASP A 174 -11.96 6.11 17.68
CA ASP A 174 -12.11 7.16 16.65
C ASP A 174 -13.55 7.70 16.58
N LEU A 175 -14.54 6.82 16.62
CA LEU A 175 -15.96 7.21 16.63
C LEU A 175 -16.31 8.01 17.90
N LEU A 176 -15.77 7.61 19.04
CA LEU A 176 -15.94 8.34 20.30
C LEU A 176 -15.26 9.71 20.26
N TYR A 177 -14.09 9.80 19.62
CA TYR A 177 -13.43 11.08 19.38
C TYR A 177 -14.29 12.00 18.49
N LYS A 178 -14.75 11.50 17.34
CA LYS A 178 -15.56 12.25 16.37
C LYS A 178 -16.91 12.69 16.94
N SER A 179 -17.50 11.92 17.84
CA SER A 179 -18.74 12.27 18.54
C SER A 179 -18.54 13.16 19.77
N GLY A 180 -17.29 13.58 20.07
CA GLY A 180 -16.98 14.46 21.19
C GLY A 180 -17.08 13.78 22.57
N ARG A 181 -17.01 12.44 22.61
CA ARG A 181 -17.18 11.62 23.82
C ARG A 181 -15.87 11.23 24.49
N LEU A 182 -14.73 11.48 23.85
CA LEU A 182 -13.42 11.39 24.50
C LEU A 182 -13.09 12.71 25.20
N SER A 183 -12.61 12.62 26.44
CA SER A 183 -12.05 13.78 27.16
C SER A 183 -10.71 14.21 26.54
N SER A 184 -10.27 15.44 26.85
CA SER A 184 -8.95 15.92 26.40
C SER A 184 -7.79 15.03 26.86
N GLU A 185 -7.90 14.47 28.08
CA GLU A 185 -6.91 13.53 28.61
C GLU A 185 -6.90 12.22 27.81
N GLN A 186 -8.08 11.69 27.48
CA GLN A 186 -8.23 10.49 26.67
C GLN A 186 -7.73 10.71 25.23
N THR A 187 -8.01 11.86 24.61
CA THR A 187 -7.47 12.20 23.28
C THR A 187 -5.93 12.26 23.32
N THR A 188 -5.35 12.86 24.37
CA THR A 188 -3.88 12.90 24.55
C THR A 188 -3.30 11.49 24.69
N LYS A 189 -3.96 10.63 25.49
CA LYS A 189 -3.59 9.21 25.64
C LYS A 189 -3.66 8.46 24.31
N LEU A 190 -4.69 8.74 23.50
CA LEU A 190 -4.86 8.13 22.17
C LEU A 190 -3.73 8.53 21.22
N ILE A 191 -3.38 9.82 21.18
CA ILE A 191 -2.25 10.33 20.39
C ILE A 191 -0.96 9.61 20.75
N GLU A 192 -0.64 9.54 22.05
CA GLU A 192 0.60 8.90 22.51
C GLU A 192 0.62 7.39 22.22
N LEU A 193 -0.52 6.72 22.30
CA LEU A 193 -0.62 5.30 21.99
C LEU A 193 -0.49 5.05 20.49
N ASP A 194 -1.17 5.84 19.65
CA ASP A 194 -1.07 5.76 18.19
C ASP A 194 0.37 5.97 17.71
N LYS A 195 1.11 6.95 18.27
CA LYS A 195 2.54 7.14 17.98
C LYS A 195 3.36 5.88 18.29
N LYS A 196 3.18 5.28 19.47
CA LYS A 196 3.91 4.07 19.87
C LYS A 196 3.59 2.89 18.97
N VAL A 197 2.31 2.73 18.63
CA VAL A 197 1.84 1.63 17.79
C VAL A 197 2.38 1.76 16.37
N MET A 198 2.38 2.96 15.79
CA MET A 198 2.95 3.19 14.46
C MET A 198 4.46 2.95 14.37
N LEU A 199 5.17 3.01 15.51
CA LEU A 199 6.60 2.68 15.62
C LEU A 199 6.86 1.23 16.05
N SER A 200 5.81 0.44 16.32
CA SER A 200 5.97 -0.94 16.79
C SER A 200 6.23 -1.91 15.62
N PRO A 201 6.89 -3.05 15.88
CA PRO A 201 7.04 -4.11 14.88
C PRO A 201 5.70 -4.64 14.37
N ASN A 202 4.65 -4.62 15.21
CA ASN A 202 3.32 -5.12 14.86
C ASN A 202 2.54 -4.17 13.95
N SER A 203 3.02 -2.94 13.73
CA SER A 203 2.44 -2.04 12.72
C SER A 203 2.44 -2.66 11.32
N ILE A 204 3.35 -3.60 11.03
CA ILE A 204 3.42 -4.34 9.76
C ILE A 204 2.11 -5.05 9.40
N TYR A 205 1.34 -5.48 10.41
CA TYR A 205 0.08 -6.20 10.24
C TYR A 205 -1.11 -5.28 9.94
N MET A 206 -0.90 -3.95 9.98
CA MET A 206 -1.92 -2.98 9.61
C MET A 206 -1.92 -2.73 8.12
N ASN A 207 -3.10 -2.77 7.51
CA ASN A 207 -3.30 -2.44 6.11
C ASN A 207 -3.24 -0.91 5.88
N ARG A 208 -3.31 -0.49 4.61
CA ARG A 208 -3.20 0.93 4.26
C ARG A 208 -4.34 1.77 4.80
N PHE A 209 -5.57 1.26 4.81
CA PHE A 209 -6.71 1.96 5.39
C PHE A 209 -6.47 2.24 6.88
N GLU A 210 -6.05 1.23 7.63
CA GLU A 210 -5.77 1.31 9.06
C GLU A 210 -4.69 2.33 9.39
N ARG A 211 -3.55 2.22 8.71
CA ARG A 211 -2.46 3.18 8.85
C ARG A 211 -2.88 4.58 8.44
N ARG A 212 -3.62 4.72 7.33
CA ARG A 212 -4.07 6.02 6.82
C ARG A 212 -5.02 6.70 7.80
N PHE A 213 -5.98 5.99 8.41
CA PHE A 213 -6.89 6.65 9.34
C PHE A 213 -6.17 7.05 10.64
N ILE A 214 -5.29 6.20 11.19
CA ILE A 214 -4.48 6.54 12.36
C ILE A 214 -3.58 7.75 12.05
N TYR A 215 -2.92 7.74 10.90
CA TYR A 215 -2.08 8.85 10.46
C TYR A 215 -2.87 10.15 10.23
N SER A 216 -4.06 10.06 9.62
CA SER A 216 -4.95 11.21 9.42
C SER A 216 -5.42 11.80 10.75
N PHE A 217 -5.73 10.95 11.73
CA PHE A 217 -6.01 11.38 13.10
C PHE A 217 -4.80 12.11 13.69
N LEU A 218 -3.61 11.51 13.70
CA LEU A 218 -2.39 12.13 14.22
C LEU A 218 -2.07 13.48 13.56
N MET A 219 -2.20 13.57 12.23
CA MET A 219 -2.05 14.85 11.49
C MET A 219 -3.08 15.88 11.95
N SER A 220 -4.35 15.50 12.12
CA SER A 220 -5.40 16.42 12.61
C SER A 220 -5.11 16.97 14.01
N GLN A 221 -4.35 16.22 14.81
CA GLN A 221 -3.91 16.63 16.15
C GLN A 221 -2.61 17.45 16.12
N GLY A 222 -2.05 17.74 14.94
CA GLY A 222 -0.81 18.51 14.80
C GLY A 222 0.45 17.77 15.25
N VAL A 223 0.44 16.44 15.19
CA VAL A 223 1.58 15.60 15.59
C VAL A 223 2.71 15.65 14.57
N PHE A 224 2.37 15.69 13.28
CA PHE A 224 3.30 15.93 12.19
C PHE A 224 3.16 17.40 11.81
N ASP A 225 4.28 18.09 11.63
CA ASP A 225 4.35 19.54 11.46
C ASP A 225 3.23 20.10 10.57
N ARG A 226 2.71 21.27 10.95
CA ARG A 226 1.87 22.06 10.03
C ARG A 226 2.71 22.29 8.78
N MET A 227 2.37 21.64 7.67
CA MET A 227 2.72 22.15 6.34
C MET A 227 2.24 23.60 6.33
N SER A 228 3.18 24.53 6.36
CA SER A 228 2.87 25.95 6.23
C SER A 228 2.06 26.10 4.95
N LYS A 229 0.87 26.69 5.07
CA LYS A 229 0.14 27.15 3.89
C LYS A 229 1.01 28.22 3.25
N GLU A 230 1.72 27.85 2.19
CA GLU A 230 2.08 28.78 1.12
C GLU A 230 0.87 28.98 0.22
#